data_AF-A0A8T4PYA4-F1
#
_entry.id   AF-A0A8T4PYA4-F1
#
_cell.length_a   1.000
_cell.length_b   1.000
_cell.length_c   1.000
_cell.angle_alpha   90.00
_cell.angle_beta   90.00
_cell.angle_gamma   90.00
#
_symmetry.space_group_name_H-M   'P 1'
#
loop_
_entity.id
_entity.type
_entity.pdbx_description
1 polymer ?
#
loop_
_entity_poly.entity_id
_entity_poly.type
_entity_poly.pdbx_seq_one_letter_code
_entity_poly.pdbx_strand_id
1 'polypeptide(L)'
;MPYTEEELRRMIEYFGLDKEKPKAPKIDPIAPSIKAFQVGKLEDYIQLPQGSDIILVSKYRLGLDDQVEKAAVSLGLSLNNSSQEQNGRGYIGSITWFDALKMNLTLGGFTLNLKQFEDLLELLISNKDIFNGAGSLISREKIRNIYNEITEKRDPWRAEWLDADFKTKGQSKKNLIINYNHKLKNGILVPDNIEDLIWPIKKDCYVNLDFNAQGMPTTESSVQNYQQGSNIYHYYPRDDNNSVAGFRADSGRAGLNCNWTPGYSNAELGVRHAFFHRK
;
A
#
# COMPACT_ATOMS: atom_id res chain seq x y z
N MET A 1 -3.93 -9.08 19.16
CA MET A 1 -4.87 -8.87 20.29
C MET A 1 -5.89 -7.82 19.86
N PRO A 2 -7.20 -8.03 20.05
CA PRO A 2 -8.18 -6.95 19.89
C PRO A 2 -7.82 -5.80 20.84
N TYR A 3 -7.98 -4.56 20.38
CA TYR A 3 -7.90 -3.41 21.26
C TYR A 3 -8.95 -3.57 22.35
N THR A 4 -8.54 -3.38 23.60
CA THR A 4 -9.46 -3.27 24.71
C THR A 4 -10.40 -2.08 24.49
N GLU A 5 -11.58 -2.14 25.11
CA GLU A 5 -12.55 -1.05 25.03
C GLU A 5 -11.96 0.29 25.54
N GLU A 6 -11.04 0.20 26.51
CA GLU A 6 -10.23 1.30 27.03
C GLU A 6 -9.24 1.85 25.99
N GLU A 7 -8.54 0.99 25.25
CA GLU A 7 -7.63 1.41 24.17
C GLU A 7 -8.40 2.05 23.01
N LEU A 8 -9.53 1.47 22.62
CA LEU A 8 -10.38 2.03 21.57
C LEU A 8 -10.95 3.40 21.98
N ARG A 9 -11.39 3.54 23.24
CA ARG A 9 -11.86 4.80 23.78
C ARG A 9 -10.75 5.85 23.83
N ARG A 10 -9.55 5.49 24.28
CA ARG A 10 -8.38 6.40 24.27
C ARG A 10 -8.00 6.81 22.87
N MET A 11 -8.09 5.91 21.90
CA MET A 11 -7.88 6.25 20.49
C MET A 11 -8.94 7.25 20.02
N ILE A 12 -10.24 6.99 20.23
CA ILE A 12 -11.32 7.91 19.83
C ILE A 12 -11.17 9.30 20.48
N GLU A 13 -10.89 9.34 21.78
CA GLU A 13 -10.69 10.57 22.56
C GLU A 13 -9.43 11.33 22.11
N TYR A 14 -8.36 10.62 21.74
CA TYR A 14 -7.10 11.21 21.28
C TYR A 14 -7.14 11.66 19.81
N PHE A 15 -7.96 11.03 18.96
CA PHE A 15 -8.03 11.34 17.53
C PHE A 15 -9.15 12.31 17.14
N GLY A 16 -10.08 12.63 18.04
CA GLY A 16 -11.16 13.59 17.75
C GLY A 16 -12.02 13.18 16.55
N LEU A 17 -12.25 11.87 16.36
CA LEU A 17 -12.91 11.28 15.18
C LEU A 17 -14.42 11.53 15.09
N ASP A 18 -14.96 12.54 15.79
CA ASP A 18 -16.37 12.90 15.68
C ASP A 18 -16.57 13.87 14.51
N LYS A 19 -16.93 13.29 13.36
CA LYS A 19 -17.68 13.88 12.22
C LYS A 19 -17.05 15.08 11.52
N GLU A 20 -16.27 14.81 10.48
CA GLU A 20 -16.32 15.54 9.19
C GLU A 20 -15.60 14.72 8.11
N LYS A 21 -16.01 14.88 6.84
CA LYS A 21 -15.37 14.22 5.67
C LYS A 21 -13.85 14.42 5.67
N PRO A 22 -13.05 13.46 5.16
CA PRO A 22 -11.60 13.56 5.13
C PRO A 22 -11.18 14.84 4.40
N LYS A 23 -10.66 15.79 5.17
CA LYS A 23 -9.88 16.91 4.65
C LYS A 23 -8.45 16.41 4.52
N ALA A 24 -7.73 16.90 3.50
CA ALA A 24 -6.28 16.69 3.40
C ALA A 24 -5.65 16.97 4.78
N PRO A 25 -4.72 16.12 5.25
CA PRO A 25 -4.18 16.23 6.60
C PRO A 25 -3.69 17.65 6.86
N LYS A 26 -4.24 18.31 7.89
CA LYS A 26 -3.74 19.60 8.36
C LYS A 26 -2.29 19.37 8.80
N ILE A 27 -1.37 20.02 8.09
CA ILE A 27 0.06 19.95 8.40
C ILE A 27 0.24 20.55 9.79
N ASP A 28 0.95 19.83 10.67
CA ASP A 28 1.45 20.41 11.90
C ASP A 28 2.43 21.54 11.51
N PRO A 29 2.12 22.82 11.80
CA PRO A 29 2.95 23.95 11.39
C PRO A 29 4.34 23.94 12.03
N ILE A 30 4.59 23.04 12.99
CA ILE A 30 5.88 22.84 13.66
C ILE A 30 6.64 21.64 13.06
N ALA A 31 6.00 20.82 12.21
CA ALA A 31 6.73 19.79 11.48
C ALA A 31 7.85 20.48 10.68
N PRO A 32 9.13 20.10 10.88
CA PRO A 32 10.23 20.62 10.10
C PRO A 32 9.82 20.62 8.63
N SER A 33 10.29 21.58 7.82
CA SER A 33 10.27 21.37 6.38
C SER A 33 11.16 20.16 6.13
N ILE A 34 10.58 18.96 6.22
CA ILE A 34 11.26 17.71 5.96
C ILE A 34 11.64 17.90 4.50
N LYS A 35 12.92 18.20 4.27
CA LYS A 35 13.52 17.95 2.97
C LYS A 35 13.25 16.48 2.80
N ALA A 36 12.20 16.13 2.06
CA ALA A 36 11.88 14.75 1.77
C ALA A 36 13.19 14.16 1.29
N PHE A 37 13.76 13.24 2.06
CA PHE A 37 14.95 12.53 1.65
C PHE A 37 14.46 11.72 0.46
N GLN A 38 14.71 12.25 -0.74
CA GLN A 38 14.20 11.63 -1.95
C GLN A 38 14.93 10.31 -2.10
N VAL A 39 14.19 9.24 -1.86
CA VAL A 39 14.64 7.87 -2.13
C VAL A 39 14.71 7.73 -3.64
N GLY A 40 15.92 7.66 -4.18
CA GLY A 40 16.13 7.63 -5.63
C GLY A 40 15.80 8.95 -6.36
N LYS A 41 15.76 8.88 -7.69
CA LYS A 41 15.60 10.06 -8.56
C LYS A 41 14.14 10.28 -8.91
N LEU A 42 13.74 11.53 -9.18
CA LEU A 42 12.37 11.86 -9.60
C LEU A 42 11.95 11.11 -10.88
N GLU A 43 12.88 10.78 -11.77
CA GLU A 43 12.57 9.98 -12.96
C GLU A 43 12.12 8.54 -12.64
N ASP A 44 12.39 8.04 -11.43
CA ASP A 44 11.99 6.71 -10.96
C ASP A 44 10.58 6.70 -10.35
N TYR A 45 9.90 7.83 -10.29
CA TYR A 45 8.53 7.95 -9.80
C TYR A 45 7.53 8.14 -10.93
N ILE A 46 6.28 7.74 -10.70
CA ILE A 46 5.10 7.98 -11.54
C ILE A 46 4.26 9.05 -10.87
N GLN A 47 3.77 10.02 -11.65
CA GLN A 47 2.75 10.95 -11.19
C GLN A 47 1.38 10.26 -11.19
N LEU A 48 0.82 10.07 -10.00
CA LEU A 48 -0.53 9.58 -9.76
C LEU A 48 -1.42 10.75 -9.33
N PRO A 49 -2.32 11.25 -10.19
CA PRO A 49 -3.26 12.31 -9.82
C PRO A 49 -4.22 11.88 -8.71
N GLN A 50 -4.43 12.75 -7.72
CA GLN A 50 -5.35 12.54 -6.59
C GLN A 50 -6.11 13.84 -6.29
N GLY A 51 -7.20 14.08 -7.03
CA GLY A 51 -7.91 15.36 -6.96
C GLY A 51 -7.04 16.52 -7.44
N SER A 52 -6.76 17.49 -6.56
CA SER A 52 -5.85 18.61 -6.85
C SER A 52 -4.38 18.28 -6.60
N ASP A 53 -4.09 17.17 -5.93
CA ASP A 53 -2.73 16.77 -5.54
C ASP A 53 -2.14 15.76 -6.54
N ILE A 54 -0.81 15.61 -6.49
CA ILE A 54 -0.08 14.56 -7.22
C ILE A 54 0.66 13.72 -6.19
N ILE A 55 0.45 12.41 -6.22
CA ILE A 55 1.31 11.45 -5.52
C ILE A 55 2.43 11.04 -6.48
N LEU A 56 3.67 11.05 -6.02
CA LEU A 56 4.78 10.40 -6.68
C LEU A 56 4.92 8.98 -6.14
N VAL A 57 4.64 7.99 -6.98
CA VAL A 57 4.74 6.57 -6.63
C VAL A 57 5.98 5.98 -7.27
N SER A 58 6.85 5.34 -6.48
CA SER A 58 8.04 4.67 -7.02
C SER A 58 7.64 3.59 -8.04
N LYS A 59 8.32 3.55 -9.18
CA LYS A 59 8.16 2.50 -10.20
C LYS A 59 8.57 1.13 -9.69
N TYR A 60 9.47 1.10 -8.69
CA TYR A 60 10.09 -0.10 -8.16
C TYR A 60 9.83 -0.22 -6.66
N ARG A 61 9.86 -1.45 -6.15
CA ARG A 61 9.93 -1.68 -4.71
C ARG A 61 11.18 -1.05 -4.12
N LEU A 62 11.10 -0.72 -2.84
CA LEU A 62 12.12 -0.04 -2.08
C LEU A 62 13.40 -0.90 -2.07
N GLY A 63 14.45 -0.41 -2.72
CA GLY A 63 15.76 -1.03 -2.71
C GLY A 63 16.65 -0.39 -1.67
N LEU A 64 17.64 -1.14 -1.18
CA LEU A 64 18.62 -0.63 -0.25
C LEU A 64 19.54 0.39 -0.94
N ASP A 65 19.65 1.57 -0.34
CA ASP A 65 20.62 2.62 -0.64
C ASP A 65 21.04 3.31 0.68
N ASP A 66 21.98 4.25 0.62
CA ASP A 66 22.51 4.95 1.81
C ASP A 66 21.42 5.65 2.65
N GLN A 67 20.34 6.13 2.04
CA GLN A 67 19.25 6.79 2.78
C GLN A 67 18.36 5.75 3.46
N VAL A 68 18.05 4.66 2.74
CA VAL A 68 17.26 3.55 3.26
C VAL A 68 18.00 2.83 4.40
N GLU A 69 19.32 2.64 4.29
CA GLU A 69 20.13 2.07 5.36
C GLU A 69 20.12 2.95 6.62
N LYS A 70 20.28 4.28 6.48
CA LYS A 70 20.19 5.22 7.60
C LYS A 70 18.82 5.18 8.27
N ALA A 71 17.75 5.15 7.48
CA ALA A 71 16.39 5.02 7.99
C ALA A 71 16.20 3.69 8.76
N ALA A 72 16.70 2.58 8.20
CA ALA A 72 16.65 1.27 8.84
C ALA A 72 17.37 1.25 10.19
N VAL A 73 18.60 1.79 10.24
CA VAL A 73 19.38 1.90 11.49
C VAL A 73 18.63 2.73 12.54
N SER A 74 17.98 3.82 12.15
CA SER A 74 17.18 4.64 13.08
C SER A 74 15.96 3.91 13.66
N LEU A 75 15.47 2.90 12.95
CA LEU A 75 14.38 2.03 13.39
C LEU A 75 14.87 0.76 14.11
N GLY A 76 16.19 0.57 14.25
CA GLY A 76 16.78 -0.64 14.80
C GLY A 76 16.64 -1.86 13.89
N LEU A 77 16.49 -1.65 12.58
CA LEU A 77 16.37 -2.70 11.58
C LEU A 77 17.71 -2.98 10.91
N SER A 78 17.93 -4.25 10.56
CA SER A 78 19.03 -4.70 9.69
C SER A 78 18.43 -5.26 8.40
N LEU A 79 18.62 -4.54 7.29
CA LEU A 79 17.97 -4.83 6.02
C LEU A 79 19.00 -5.20 4.96
N ASN A 80 18.60 -6.07 4.04
CA ASN A 80 19.34 -6.42 2.84
C ASN A 80 18.38 -6.51 1.66
N ASN A 81 18.88 -6.31 0.44
CA ASN A 81 18.11 -6.70 -0.75
C ASN A 81 18.02 -8.23 -0.76
N SER A 82 16.81 -8.78 -0.61
CA SER A 82 16.58 -10.22 -0.54
C SER A 82 15.97 -10.80 -1.82
N SER A 83 15.54 -9.95 -2.75
CA SER A 83 15.05 -10.36 -4.07
C SER A 83 15.25 -9.22 -5.07
N GLN A 84 14.79 -9.42 -6.32
CA GLN A 84 14.99 -8.48 -7.43
C GLN A 84 13.78 -8.38 -8.37
N GLU A 85 13.57 -7.20 -8.93
CA GLU A 85 12.64 -6.94 -10.02
C GLU A 85 13.13 -7.64 -11.31
N GLN A 86 12.29 -7.73 -12.35
CA GLN A 86 12.68 -8.37 -13.62
C GLN A 86 13.85 -7.67 -14.32
N ASN A 87 14.01 -6.37 -14.11
CA ASN A 87 15.12 -5.60 -14.64
C ASN A 87 16.42 -5.78 -13.84
N GLY A 88 16.46 -6.70 -12.86
CA GLY A 88 17.62 -6.97 -12.01
C GLY A 88 17.81 -5.98 -10.86
N ARG A 89 16.90 -5.01 -10.68
CA ARG A 89 16.96 -4.09 -9.53
C ARG A 89 16.64 -4.84 -8.25
N GLY A 90 17.61 -4.93 -7.35
CA GLY A 90 17.39 -5.49 -6.01
C GLY A 90 16.40 -4.65 -5.19
N TYR A 91 15.58 -5.33 -4.40
CA TYR A 91 14.68 -4.68 -3.44
C TYR A 91 14.73 -5.38 -2.08
N ILE A 92 14.36 -4.63 -1.05
CA ILE A 92 14.24 -5.10 0.33
C ILE A 92 12.96 -5.90 0.44
N GLY A 93 13.10 -7.20 0.66
CA GLY A 93 12.03 -8.07 1.15
C GLY A 93 12.33 -8.53 2.57
N SER A 94 11.72 -9.63 2.99
CA SER A 94 11.84 -10.18 4.35
C SER A 94 11.50 -9.17 5.45
N ILE A 95 10.59 -8.24 5.14
CA ILE A 95 10.11 -7.20 6.05
C ILE A 95 8.65 -7.47 6.42
N THR A 96 8.29 -7.17 7.68
CA THR A 96 6.90 -7.24 8.13
C THR A 96 6.10 -6.05 7.59
N TRP A 97 4.77 -6.12 7.71
CA TRP A 97 3.90 -4.98 7.36
C TRP A 97 4.26 -3.73 8.17
N PHE A 98 4.56 -3.90 9.47
CA PHE A 98 4.97 -2.79 10.32
C PHE A 98 6.29 -2.18 9.86
N ASP A 99 7.29 -3.00 9.54
CA ASP A 99 8.59 -2.51 9.09
C ASP A 99 8.46 -1.75 7.76
N ALA A 100 7.70 -2.29 6.82
CA ALA A 100 7.45 -1.66 5.52
C ALA A 100 6.85 -0.25 5.64
N LEU A 101 5.80 -0.09 6.44
CA LEU A 101 5.15 1.21 6.65
C LEU A 101 6.06 2.17 7.41
N LYS A 102 6.72 1.71 8.49
CA LYS A 102 7.66 2.54 9.25
C LYS A 102 8.81 3.03 8.37
N MET A 103 9.37 2.16 7.54
CA MET A 103 10.44 2.53 6.60
C MET A 103 10.01 3.65 5.67
N ASN A 104 8.87 3.51 4.99
CA ASN A 104 8.35 4.55 4.11
C ASN A 104 8.08 5.88 4.84
N LEU A 105 7.54 5.82 6.05
CA LEU A 105 7.28 7.02 6.86
C LEU A 105 8.57 7.70 7.34
N THR A 106 9.57 6.94 7.77
CA THR A 106 10.90 7.47 8.15
C THR A 106 11.60 8.13 6.97
N LEU A 107 11.36 7.65 5.75
CA LEU A 107 11.86 8.24 4.50
C LEU A 107 11.06 9.47 4.04
N GLY A 108 10.07 9.91 4.82
CA GLY A 108 9.25 11.09 4.53
C GLY A 108 8.15 10.85 3.50
N GLY A 109 7.84 9.60 3.19
CA GLY A 109 6.73 9.20 2.35
C GLY A 109 5.69 8.37 3.09
N PHE A 110 5.03 7.48 2.36
CA PHE A 110 4.01 6.56 2.83
C PHE A 110 3.91 5.34 1.91
N THR A 111 3.22 4.30 2.40
CA THR A 111 2.79 3.16 1.61
C THR A 111 1.39 3.44 1.06
N LEU A 112 1.12 3.09 -0.20
CA LEU A 112 -0.21 3.30 -0.77
C LEU A 112 -1.28 2.53 0.01
N ASN A 113 -2.40 3.19 0.32
CA ASN A 113 -3.61 2.49 0.74
C ASN A 113 -4.28 1.79 -0.45
N LEU A 114 -5.33 1.02 -0.18
CA LEU A 114 -6.03 0.24 -1.20
C LEU A 114 -6.58 1.08 -2.36
N LYS A 115 -7.21 2.22 -2.06
CA LYS A 115 -7.77 3.09 -3.09
C LYS A 115 -6.68 3.70 -3.97
N GLN A 116 -5.59 4.17 -3.36
CA GLN A 116 -4.46 4.72 -4.13
C GLN A 116 -3.78 3.65 -4.98
N PHE A 117 -3.69 2.41 -4.49
CA PHE A 117 -3.14 1.30 -5.24
C PHE A 117 -4.04 0.89 -6.41
N GLU A 118 -5.36 0.88 -6.23
CA GLU A 118 -6.33 0.74 -7.32
C GLU A 118 -6.11 1.82 -8.39
N ASP A 119 -6.05 3.09 -7.98
CA ASP A 119 -5.88 4.22 -8.92
C ASP A 119 -4.56 4.09 -9.70
N LEU A 120 -3.50 3.57 -9.07
CA LEU A 120 -2.24 3.25 -9.75
C LEU A 120 -2.44 2.16 -10.82
N LEU A 121 -3.13 1.06 -10.48
CA LEU A 121 -3.38 -0.02 -11.44
C LEU A 121 -4.23 0.48 -12.63
N GLU A 122 -5.29 1.26 -12.35
CA GLU A 122 -6.13 1.86 -13.39
C GLU A 122 -5.31 2.77 -14.30
N LEU A 123 -4.47 3.63 -13.72
CA LEU A 123 -3.59 4.52 -14.47
C LEU A 123 -2.66 3.73 -15.39
N LEU A 124 -2.02 2.67 -14.89
CA LEU A 124 -1.06 1.85 -15.64
C LEU A 124 -1.68 1.07 -16.82
N ILE A 125 -2.95 0.67 -16.72
CA ILE A 125 -3.66 -0.01 -17.83
C ILE A 125 -4.40 0.97 -18.75
N SER A 126 -4.48 2.25 -18.38
CA SER A 126 -5.16 3.26 -19.17
C SER A 126 -4.38 3.64 -20.44
N ASN A 127 -5.09 4.23 -21.41
CA ASN A 127 -4.49 4.87 -22.57
C ASN A 127 -4.08 6.34 -22.30
N LYS A 128 -4.05 6.81 -21.05
CA LYS A 128 -3.66 8.18 -20.71
C LYS A 128 -2.15 8.35 -20.77
N ASP A 129 -1.68 9.56 -21.06
CA ASP A 129 -0.26 9.89 -20.95
C ASP A 129 0.16 9.89 -19.48
N ILE A 130 1.26 9.19 -19.19
CA ILE A 130 1.78 9.03 -17.83
C ILE A 130 3.14 9.69 -17.75
N PHE A 131 3.30 10.58 -16.77
CA PHE A 131 4.52 11.34 -16.55
C PHE A 131 5.30 10.79 -15.36
N ASN A 132 6.62 10.91 -15.41
CA ASN A 132 7.47 10.62 -14.26
C ASN A 132 7.51 11.80 -13.28
N GLY A 133 8.14 11.64 -12.13
CA GLY A 133 8.29 12.73 -11.15
C GLY A 133 9.07 13.94 -11.66
N ALA A 134 9.86 13.80 -12.71
CA ALA A 134 10.56 14.91 -13.39
C ALA A 134 9.71 15.58 -14.49
N GLY A 135 8.45 15.19 -14.66
CA GLY A 135 7.55 15.74 -15.67
C GLY A 135 7.78 15.23 -17.09
N SER A 136 8.62 14.22 -17.27
CA SER A 136 8.87 13.59 -18.58
C SER A 136 7.86 12.48 -18.85
N LEU A 137 7.39 12.40 -20.10
CA LEU A 137 6.50 11.32 -20.56
C LEU A 137 7.20 9.96 -20.45
N ILE A 138 6.49 8.96 -19.90
CA ILE A 138 6.96 7.57 -19.81
C ILE A 138 6.48 6.82 -21.06
N SER A 139 7.37 6.07 -21.73
CA SER A 139 7.00 5.26 -22.88
C SER A 139 5.98 4.17 -22.51
N ARG A 140 5.10 3.81 -23.46
CA ARG A 140 4.09 2.75 -23.27
C ARG A 140 4.69 1.40 -22.91
N GLU A 141 5.84 1.08 -23.49
CA GLU A 141 6.59 -0.12 -23.15
C GLU A 141 7.02 -0.10 -21.68
N LYS A 142 7.56 1.01 -21.18
CA LYS A 142 7.98 1.12 -19.78
C LYS A 142 6.78 1.08 -18.82
N ILE A 143 5.65 1.68 -19.19
CA ILE A 143 4.39 1.57 -18.43
C ILE A 143 3.93 0.11 -18.34
N ARG A 144 3.93 -0.61 -19.48
CA ARG A 144 3.60 -2.04 -19.51
C ARG A 144 4.55 -2.87 -18.64
N ASN A 145 5.85 -2.58 -18.66
CA ASN A 145 6.82 -3.28 -17.83
C ASN A 145 6.57 -3.06 -16.34
N ILE A 146 6.18 -1.84 -15.93
CA ILE A 146 5.80 -1.56 -14.54
C ILE A 146 4.53 -2.33 -14.16
N TYR A 147 3.52 -2.32 -15.02
CA TYR A 147 2.29 -3.07 -14.80
C TYR A 147 2.53 -4.59 -14.70
N ASN A 148 3.36 -5.13 -15.58
CA ASN A 148 3.76 -6.53 -15.56
C ASN A 148 4.55 -6.86 -14.30
N GLU A 149 5.46 -5.99 -13.86
CA GLU A 149 6.19 -6.18 -12.60
C GLU A 149 5.23 -6.30 -11.41
N ILE A 150 4.09 -5.62 -11.42
CA ILE A 150 3.06 -5.75 -10.37
C ILE A 150 2.18 -7.00 -10.56
N THR A 151 1.76 -7.29 -11.79
CA THR A 151 0.59 -8.17 -12.04
C THR A 151 0.88 -9.46 -12.80
N GLU A 152 1.97 -9.58 -13.55
CA GLU A 152 2.24 -10.76 -14.39
C GLU A 152 2.33 -12.07 -13.57
N LYS A 153 1.94 -13.21 -14.12
CA LYS A 153 2.20 -14.49 -13.45
C LYS A 153 3.66 -14.89 -13.64
N ARG A 154 4.42 -15.11 -12.56
CA ARG A 154 5.78 -15.66 -12.67
C ARG A 154 6.26 -16.30 -11.37
N ASP A 155 7.34 -17.07 -11.51
CA ASP A 155 8.13 -17.66 -10.43
C ASP A 155 9.57 -17.10 -10.48
N PRO A 156 10.19 -16.68 -9.36
CA PRO A 156 9.60 -16.60 -8.03
C PRO A 156 8.39 -15.64 -7.98
N TRP A 157 7.48 -15.92 -7.04
CA TRP A 157 6.38 -15.00 -6.76
C TRP A 157 6.91 -13.64 -6.30
N ARG A 158 6.04 -12.65 -6.23
CA ARG A 158 6.39 -11.32 -5.78
C ARG A 158 5.22 -10.64 -5.14
N ALA A 159 5.52 -9.76 -4.21
CA ALA A 159 4.49 -9.03 -3.53
C ALA A 159 4.95 -7.70 -2.98
N GLU A 160 3.95 -6.92 -2.60
CA GLU A 160 4.11 -5.69 -1.86
C GLU A 160 3.04 -5.52 -0.78
N TRP A 161 3.45 -4.99 0.36
CA TRP A 161 2.54 -4.53 1.41
C TRP A 161 1.75 -3.31 0.97
N LEU A 162 0.49 -3.23 1.39
CA LEU A 162 -0.37 -2.06 1.22
C LEU A 162 -0.77 -1.51 2.59
N ASP A 163 -1.04 -0.21 2.65
CA ASP A 163 -1.49 0.45 3.88
C ASP A 163 -2.99 0.24 4.11
N ALA A 164 -3.34 -0.96 4.56
CA ALA A 164 -4.66 -1.27 5.10
C ALA A 164 -4.57 -2.36 6.17
N ASP A 165 -5.15 -2.06 7.33
CA ASP A 165 -5.27 -2.95 8.48
C ASP A 165 -6.74 -3.15 8.84
N PHE A 166 -7.17 -4.40 8.98
CA PHE A 166 -8.56 -4.76 9.24
C PHE A 166 -8.73 -5.19 10.70
N LYS A 167 -9.70 -4.56 11.38
CA LYS A 167 -9.96 -4.80 12.80
C LYS A 167 -11.43 -5.08 13.05
N THR A 168 -11.73 -5.87 14.08
CA THR A 168 -13.12 -6.12 14.49
C THR A 168 -13.64 -4.94 15.31
N LYS A 169 -14.84 -4.46 14.99
CA LYS A 169 -15.52 -3.38 15.72
C LYS A 169 -16.38 -3.96 16.85
N GLY A 170 -15.93 -3.79 18.08
CA GLY A 170 -16.60 -4.31 19.28
C GLY A 170 -16.56 -5.83 19.38
N GLN A 171 -17.46 -6.42 20.17
CA GLN A 171 -17.50 -7.86 20.42
C GLN A 171 -18.11 -8.68 19.26
N SER A 172 -18.73 -8.02 18.29
CA SER A 172 -19.38 -8.70 17.16
C SER A 172 -18.36 -8.97 16.06
N LYS A 173 -18.11 -10.26 15.78
CA LYS A 173 -17.27 -10.73 14.66
C LYS A 173 -17.77 -10.32 13.25
N LYS A 174 -18.91 -9.63 13.15
CA LYS A 174 -19.55 -9.28 11.87
C LYS A 174 -19.30 -7.85 11.40
N ASN A 175 -18.65 -7.02 12.22
CA ASN A 175 -18.36 -5.63 11.88
C ASN A 175 -16.86 -5.45 11.78
N LEU A 176 -16.35 -5.22 10.56
CA LEU A 176 -14.95 -4.86 10.34
C LEU A 176 -14.84 -3.35 10.16
N ILE A 177 -13.75 -2.79 10.67
CA ILE A 177 -13.23 -1.48 10.30
C ILE A 177 -11.97 -1.65 9.46
N ILE A 178 -11.69 -0.65 8.64
CA ILE A 178 -10.42 -0.49 7.93
C ILE A 178 -9.66 0.71 8.50
N ASN A 179 -8.40 0.47 8.83
CA ASN A 179 -7.42 1.43 9.31
C ASN A 179 -6.41 1.69 8.19
N TYR A 180 -6.18 2.95 7.83
CA TYR A 180 -5.29 3.29 6.72
C TYR A 180 -4.72 4.71 6.84
N ASN A 181 -3.77 5.04 5.96
CA ASN A 181 -2.94 6.26 6.02
C ASN A 181 -2.23 6.37 7.37
N HIS A 182 -1.53 5.30 7.76
CA HIS A 182 -0.84 5.26 9.05
C HIS A 182 0.27 6.32 9.11
N LYS A 183 0.48 6.85 10.32
CA LYS A 183 1.53 7.80 10.67
C LYS A 183 2.38 7.25 11.79
N LEU A 184 3.62 7.74 11.88
CA LEU A 184 4.48 7.50 13.04
C LEU A 184 4.20 8.54 14.13
N LYS A 185 3.78 8.09 15.31
CA LYS A 185 3.71 8.90 16.54
C LYS A 185 4.59 8.25 17.60
N ASN A 186 5.69 8.91 17.98
CA ASN A 186 6.67 8.37 18.94
C ASN A 186 7.17 6.95 18.57
N GLY A 187 7.42 6.70 17.28
CA GLY A 187 7.87 5.39 16.78
C GLY A 187 6.77 4.31 16.65
N ILE A 188 5.52 4.64 17.02
CA ILE A 188 4.37 3.75 16.93
C ILE A 188 3.56 4.08 15.67
N LEU A 189 3.16 3.06 14.93
CA LEU A 189 2.24 3.21 13.80
C LEU A 189 0.82 3.42 14.30
N VAL A 190 0.20 4.48 13.82
CA VAL A 190 -1.13 4.93 14.24
C VAL A 190 -1.94 5.29 12.99
N PRO A 191 -3.15 4.74 12.80
CA PRO A 191 -3.97 5.12 11.65
C PRO A 191 -4.43 6.57 11.75
N ASP A 192 -4.40 7.27 10.62
CA ASP A 192 -5.02 8.60 10.52
C ASP A 192 -6.50 8.50 10.14
N ASN A 193 -6.90 7.39 9.51
CA ASN A 193 -8.29 7.12 9.14
C ASN A 193 -8.73 5.77 9.70
N ILE A 194 -9.94 5.77 10.27
CA ILE A 194 -10.64 4.60 10.79
C ILE A 194 -12.07 4.68 10.29
N GLU A 195 -12.50 3.71 9.50
CA GLU A 195 -13.84 3.69 8.89
C GLU A 195 -14.48 2.31 8.99
N ASP A 196 -15.81 2.27 8.98
CA ASP A 196 -16.53 1.02 8.76
C ASP A 196 -16.17 0.44 7.38
N LEU A 197 -15.85 -0.85 7.33
CA LEU A 197 -15.54 -1.52 6.08
C LEU A 197 -16.82 -1.59 5.22
N ILE A 198 -16.79 -0.95 4.05
CA ILE A 198 -17.77 -1.15 3.01
C ILE A 198 -17.51 -2.55 2.46
N TRP A 199 -18.39 -3.48 2.80
CA TRP A 199 -18.15 -4.90 2.57
C TRP A 199 -17.85 -5.21 1.10
N PRO A 200 -16.69 -5.84 0.80
CA PRO A 200 -16.45 -6.44 -0.50
C PRO A 200 -17.23 -7.74 -0.65
N ILE A 201 -16.96 -8.44 -1.76
CA ILE A 201 -17.27 -9.85 -1.88
C ILE A 201 -16.64 -10.64 -0.71
N LYS A 202 -17.47 -11.33 0.06
CA LYS A 202 -17.08 -12.14 1.23
C LYS A 202 -16.74 -13.59 0.84
N LYS A 203 -15.96 -13.75 -0.22
CA LYS A 203 -15.56 -15.04 -0.77
C LYS A 203 -14.19 -14.87 -1.43
N ASP A 204 -13.33 -15.86 -1.25
CA ASP A 204 -12.07 -15.92 -1.99
C ASP A 204 -12.38 -16.38 -3.43
N CYS A 205 -12.24 -15.50 -4.40
CA CYS A 205 -12.55 -15.79 -5.81
C CYS A 205 -11.81 -14.83 -6.74
N TYR A 206 -11.92 -15.09 -8.05
CA TYR A 206 -11.55 -14.08 -9.04
C TYR A 206 -12.63 -13.00 -9.13
N VAL A 207 -12.19 -11.75 -9.18
CA VAL A 207 -13.03 -10.55 -9.17
C VAL A 207 -12.67 -9.64 -10.34
N ASN A 208 -13.66 -8.90 -10.83
CA ASN A 208 -13.41 -7.83 -11.81
C ASN A 208 -12.62 -6.69 -11.17
N LEU A 209 -12.09 -5.81 -12.01
CA LEU A 209 -11.42 -4.58 -11.58
C LEU A 209 -12.43 -3.45 -11.25
N ASP A 210 -13.55 -3.82 -10.61
CA ASP A 210 -14.61 -2.91 -10.16
C ASP A 210 -14.55 -2.80 -8.62
N PHE A 211 -14.09 -1.66 -8.12
CA PHE A 211 -13.83 -1.45 -6.69
C PHE A 211 -14.80 -0.45 -6.06
N ASN A 212 -15.00 -0.56 -4.75
CA ASN A 212 -15.75 0.43 -3.98
C ASN A 212 -14.86 1.63 -3.60
N ALA A 213 -15.42 2.61 -2.88
CA ALA A 213 -14.71 3.81 -2.47
C ALA A 213 -13.46 3.57 -1.58
N GLN A 214 -13.33 2.38 -0.99
CA GLN A 214 -12.19 1.98 -0.16
C GLN A 214 -11.16 1.14 -0.95
N GLY A 215 -11.31 1.00 -2.27
CA GLY A 215 -10.42 0.20 -3.11
C GLY A 215 -10.63 -1.30 -2.98
N MET A 216 -11.82 -1.75 -2.55
CA MET A 216 -12.13 -3.16 -2.36
C MET A 216 -13.03 -3.72 -3.48
N PRO A 217 -12.77 -4.94 -4.00
CA PRO A 217 -13.54 -5.50 -5.12
C PRO A 217 -15.01 -5.78 -4.77
N THR A 218 -15.90 -5.48 -5.71
CA THR A 218 -17.36 -5.58 -5.50
C THR A 218 -18.06 -6.63 -6.37
N THR A 219 -17.44 -7.03 -7.49
CA THR A 219 -18.08 -7.90 -8.49
C THR A 219 -17.24 -9.15 -8.78
N GLU A 220 -17.87 -10.33 -8.66
CA GLU A 220 -17.22 -11.61 -8.98
C GLU A 220 -17.01 -11.69 -10.50
N SER A 221 -15.83 -12.15 -10.92
CA SER A 221 -15.54 -12.32 -12.34
C SER A 221 -16.31 -13.53 -12.88
N SER A 222 -16.88 -13.41 -14.06
CA SER A 222 -17.45 -14.56 -14.78
C SER A 222 -16.39 -15.59 -15.18
N VAL A 223 -15.13 -15.17 -15.24
CA VAL A 223 -13.95 -15.99 -15.50
C VAL A 223 -13.25 -16.32 -14.19
N GLN A 224 -13.22 -17.59 -13.78
CA GLN A 224 -12.59 -18.05 -12.53
C GLN A 224 -11.17 -18.61 -12.73
N ASN A 225 -10.45 -18.05 -13.69
CA ASN A 225 -9.02 -18.20 -13.89
C ASN A 225 -8.40 -16.82 -14.14
N TYR A 226 -7.15 -16.65 -13.71
CA TYR A 226 -6.50 -15.35 -13.84
C TYR A 226 -6.28 -14.95 -15.30
N GLN A 227 -6.74 -13.75 -15.64
CA GLN A 227 -6.55 -13.03 -16.90
C GLN A 227 -6.01 -11.63 -16.59
N GLN A 228 -4.73 -11.42 -16.90
CA GLN A 228 -4.05 -10.15 -16.64
C GLN A 228 -4.79 -8.98 -17.31
N GLY A 229 -4.97 -7.88 -16.58
CA GLY A 229 -5.72 -6.72 -17.06
C GLY A 229 -7.24 -6.88 -17.03
N SER A 230 -7.77 -8.04 -16.67
CA SER A 230 -9.23 -8.29 -16.65
C SER A 230 -9.74 -8.70 -15.26
N ASN A 231 -9.01 -9.56 -14.55
CA ASN A 231 -9.40 -9.97 -13.20
C ASN A 231 -8.17 -10.15 -12.30
N ILE A 232 -8.44 -10.20 -10.99
CA ILE A 232 -7.46 -10.55 -9.97
C ILE A 232 -8.09 -11.55 -9.00
N TYR A 233 -7.28 -12.33 -8.30
CA TYR A 233 -7.77 -13.14 -7.19
C TYR A 233 -7.90 -12.26 -5.95
N HIS A 234 -9.03 -12.32 -5.26
CA HIS A 234 -9.26 -11.58 -4.03
C HIS A 234 -9.30 -12.54 -2.85
N TYR A 235 -8.44 -12.32 -1.86
CA TYR A 235 -8.62 -12.91 -0.53
C TYR A 235 -9.27 -11.87 0.35
N TYR A 236 -10.53 -12.07 0.71
CA TYR A 236 -11.29 -11.06 1.46
C TYR A 236 -10.79 -10.93 2.91
N PRO A 237 -10.96 -9.76 3.55
CA PRO A 237 -10.48 -9.53 4.91
C PRO A 237 -11.18 -10.41 5.94
N ARG A 238 -10.41 -10.97 6.89
CA ARG A 238 -10.94 -11.89 7.91
C ARG A 238 -11.34 -11.16 9.19
N ASP A 239 -12.27 -11.75 9.92
CA ASP A 239 -12.74 -11.33 11.24
C ASP A 239 -11.79 -11.81 12.36
N ASP A 240 -10.49 -11.62 12.17
CA ASP A 240 -9.43 -12.12 13.06
C ASP A 240 -8.67 -11.01 13.81
N ASN A 241 -8.97 -9.74 13.52
CA ASN A 241 -8.29 -8.57 14.08
C ASN A 241 -6.76 -8.55 13.81
N ASN A 242 -6.30 -9.31 12.81
CA ASN A 242 -4.91 -9.52 12.49
C ASN A 242 -4.65 -9.55 10.98
N SER A 243 -5.65 -9.21 10.17
CA SER A 243 -5.56 -9.16 8.72
C SER A 243 -5.06 -7.80 8.25
N VAL A 244 -4.06 -7.79 7.38
CA VAL A 244 -3.59 -6.62 6.64
C VAL A 244 -3.62 -6.90 5.13
N ALA A 245 -3.53 -5.85 4.33
CA ALA A 245 -3.51 -5.98 2.87
C ALA A 245 -2.10 -6.07 2.27
N GLY A 246 -2.01 -6.83 1.20
CA GLY A 246 -0.90 -6.79 0.26
C GLY A 246 -1.35 -7.23 -1.13
N PHE A 247 -0.53 -6.95 -2.13
CA PHE A 247 -0.74 -7.43 -3.49
C PHE A 247 0.34 -8.45 -3.84
N ARG A 248 -0.06 -9.59 -4.39
CA ARG A 248 0.84 -10.70 -4.74
C ARG A 248 0.60 -11.13 -6.17
N ALA A 249 1.68 -11.46 -6.86
CA ALA A 249 1.65 -12.15 -8.14
C ALA A 249 2.60 -13.36 -8.11
N ASP A 250 2.07 -14.55 -8.36
CA ASP A 250 2.78 -15.83 -8.34
C ASP A 250 2.62 -16.59 -9.68
N SER A 251 3.05 -17.85 -9.74
CA SER A 251 2.96 -18.68 -10.94
C SER A 251 1.52 -18.98 -11.40
N GLY A 252 0.53 -18.85 -10.51
CA GLY A 252 -0.87 -19.19 -10.78
C GLY A 252 -1.80 -17.99 -10.94
N ARG A 253 -1.50 -16.84 -10.34
CA ARG A 253 -2.39 -15.65 -10.30
C ARG A 253 -1.67 -14.39 -9.86
N ALA A 254 -2.31 -13.25 -10.09
CA ALA A 254 -2.11 -12.05 -9.27
C ALA A 254 -3.39 -11.71 -8.51
N GLY A 255 -3.22 -11.14 -7.32
CA GLY A 255 -4.31 -10.97 -6.40
C GLY A 255 -4.08 -9.97 -5.28
N LEU A 256 -5.18 -9.32 -4.90
CA LEU A 256 -5.28 -8.54 -3.68
C LEU A 256 -5.52 -9.52 -2.53
N ASN A 257 -4.55 -9.60 -1.62
CA ASN A 257 -4.66 -10.40 -0.42
C ASN A 257 -4.94 -9.51 0.79
N CYS A 258 -6.14 -9.61 1.36
CA CYS A 258 -6.54 -8.88 2.56
C CYS A 258 -6.58 -9.77 3.81
N ASN A 259 -5.98 -10.97 3.78
CA ASN A 259 -5.96 -11.91 4.92
C ASN A 259 -4.54 -12.25 5.40
N TRP A 260 -3.56 -11.42 5.09
CA TRP A 260 -2.19 -11.60 5.58
C TRP A 260 -2.06 -11.22 7.04
N THR A 261 -1.20 -11.95 7.74
CA THR A 261 -0.77 -11.58 9.09
C THR A 261 0.30 -10.48 8.98
N PRO A 262 0.23 -9.38 9.75
CA PRO A 262 1.20 -8.29 9.66
C PRO A 262 2.63 -8.70 10.01
N GLY A 263 2.81 -9.74 10.83
CA GLY A 263 4.12 -10.31 11.16
C GLY A 263 4.67 -11.31 10.14
N TYR A 264 3.91 -11.62 9.07
CA TYR A 264 4.45 -12.41 7.97
C TYR A 264 5.59 -11.65 7.31
N SER A 265 6.60 -12.36 6.83
CA SER A 265 7.71 -11.78 6.08
C SER A 265 8.28 -12.84 5.16
N ASN A 266 8.73 -12.42 3.97
CA ASN A 266 9.31 -13.30 2.98
C ASN A 266 10.18 -12.49 2.00
N ALA A 267 11.23 -13.09 1.44
CA ALA A 267 12.17 -12.43 0.54
C ALA A 267 11.52 -11.76 -0.69
N GLU A 268 10.41 -12.33 -1.17
CA GLU A 268 9.68 -11.83 -2.33
C GLU A 268 8.71 -10.67 -2.01
N LEU A 269 8.46 -10.40 -0.71
CA LEU A 269 7.49 -9.44 -0.20
C LEU A 269 8.16 -8.13 0.25
N GLY A 270 8.02 -7.09 -0.57
CA GLY A 270 8.59 -5.76 -0.33
C GLY A 270 7.53 -4.68 -0.13
N VAL A 271 7.87 -3.44 -0.49
CA VAL A 271 6.97 -2.28 -0.43
C VAL A 271 7.41 -1.22 -1.44
N ARG A 272 6.49 -0.44 -2.02
CA ARG A 272 6.84 0.76 -2.80
C ARG A 272 6.76 2.00 -1.93
N HIS A 273 7.69 2.93 -2.16
CA HIS A 273 7.68 4.25 -1.55
C HIS A 273 6.80 5.20 -2.37
N ALA A 274 5.99 6.01 -1.70
CA ALA A 274 5.21 7.08 -2.30
C ALA A 274 5.26 8.36 -1.46
N PHE A 275 5.09 9.53 -2.06
CA PHE A 275 4.97 10.80 -1.33
C PHE A 275 4.16 11.83 -2.11
N PHE A 276 3.59 12.82 -1.42
CA PHE A 276 2.87 13.92 -2.07
C PHE A 276 3.85 14.91 -2.70
N HIS A 277 3.66 15.22 -3.98
CA HIS A 277 4.38 16.29 -4.66
C HIS A 277 3.57 17.58 -4.60
N ARG A 278 4.06 18.52 -3.79
CA ARG A 278 3.53 19.88 -3.74
C ARG A 278 4.28 20.71 -4.78
N LYS A 279 3.53 21.34 -5.67
CA LYS A 279 4.04 22.37 -6.57
C LYS A 279 4.43 23.63 -5.80
#